data_AF-A0A1G6P4V5-F1
#
_entry.id   AF-A0A1G6P4V5-F1
#
_cell.length_a   1.000
_cell.length_b   1.000
_cell.length_c   1.000
_cell.angle_alpha   90.00
_cell.angle_beta   90.00
_cell.angle_gamma   90.00
#
_symmetry.space_group_name_H-M   'P 1'
#
loop_
_entity.id
_entity.type
_entity.pdbx_description
1 polymer ?
#
loop_
_entity_poly.entity_id
_entity_poly.type
_entity_poly.pdbx_seq_one_letter_code
_entity_poly.pdbx_strand_id
1 'polypeptide(L)'
;MSTVVPFPRHRTAPDGRSDVAADLLAVAWAPGAAPPREIRVRPELYARLVAQVGPAVARLHGVPVAVDPALPDVPGFEVLRVRPGRGYAAAA
;
A
#
# COMPACT_ATOMS: atom_id res chain seq x y z
N MET A 1 3.80 -15.63 22.95
CA MET A 1 4.34 -16.01 21.63
C MET A 1 4.12 -14.85 20.68
N SER A 2 5.07 -13.93 20.59
CA SER A 2 4.98 -12.76 19.70
C SER A 2 5.54 -13.13 18.32
N THR A 3 4.67 -13.20 17.31
CA THR A 3 5.08 -13.32 15.91
C THR A 3 5.74 -12.01 15.50
N VAL A 4 7.06 -12.06 15.33
CA VAL A 4 7.81 -11.02 14.61
C VAL A 4 7.48 -11.22 13.14
N VAL A 5 6.56 -10.42 12.60
CA VAL A 5 6.31 -10.39 11.16
C VAL A 5 7.54 -9.72 10.53
N PRO A 6 8.33 -10.39 9.68
CA PRO A 6 9.44 -9.74 9.02
C PRO A 6 8.89 -8.62 8.13
N PHE A 7 9.28 -7.37 8.41
CA PHE A 7 8.99 -6.26 7.51
C PHE A 7 9.59 -6.58 6.13
N PRO A 8 8.85 -6.33 5.04
CA PRO A 8 9.37 -6.55 3.70
C PRO A 8 10.63 -5.72 3.52
N ARG A 9 11.71 -6.37 3.06
CA ARG A 9 12.97 -5.72 2.76
C ARG A 9 12.71 -4.67 1.67
N HIS A 10 12.96 -3.39 1.98
CA HIS A 10 12.91 -2.30 1.01
C HIS A 10 13.62 -2.73 -0.26
N ARG A 11 12.90 -2.85 -1.37
CA ARG A 11 13.52 -3.18 -2.64
C ARG A 11 14.16 -1.89 -3.14
N THR A 12 15.48 -1.80 -3.07
CA THR A 12 16.19 -0.72 -3.74
C THR A 12 16.03 -0.91 -5.25
N ALA A 13 15.59 0.14 -5.94
CA ALA A 13 15.68 0.17 -7.39
C ALA A 13 17.16 0.04 -7.81
N PRO A 14 17.47 -0.42 -9.02
CA PRO A 14 18.85 -0.64 -9.47
C PRO A 14 19.72 0.62 -9.47
N ASP A 15 19.13 1.80 -9.33
CA ASP A 15 19.79 3.11 -9.17
C ASP A 15 19.98 3.54 -7.70
N GLY A 16 19.67 2.68 -6.73
CA GLY A 16 19.85 2.94 -5.30
C GLY A 16 18.79 3.84 -4.67
N ARG A 17 17.75 4.26 -5.42
CA ARG A 17 16.59 4.95 -4.84
C ARG A 17 15.63 3.95 -4.22
N SER A 18 14.96 4.36 -3.12
CA SER A 18 13.83 3.62 -2.58
C SER A 18 12.73 3.50 -3.65
N ASP A 19 12.34 2.26 -3.96
CA ASP A 19 11.22 1.95 -4.83
C ASP A 19 9.92 2.12 -4.02
N VAL A 20 9.35 3.32 -4.10
CA VAL A 20 8.15 3.69 -3.34
C VAL A 20 6.97 2.83 -3.77
N ALA A 21 6.91 2.43 -5.04
CA ALA A 21 5.87 1.55 -5.55
C ALA A 21 5.99 0.16 -4.92
N ALA A 22 7.20 -0.42 -4.87
CA ALA A 22 7.44 -1.71 -4.23
C ALA A 22 7.12 -1.68 -2.72
N ASP A 23 7.53 -0.62 -2.02
CA ASP A 23 7.24 -0.47 -0.59
C ASP A 23 5.73 -0.36 -0.32
N LEU A 24 5.00 0.43 -1.10
CA LEU A 24 3.54 0.53 -1.00
C LEU A 24 2.85 -0.80 -1.25
N LEU A 25 3.29 -1.55 -2.27
CA LEU A 25 2.73 -2.86 -2.57
C LEU A 25 2.99 -3.86 -1.44
N ALA A 26 4.17 -3.81 -0.83
CA ALA A 26 4.53 -4.67 0.28
C ALA A 26 3.66 -4.40 1.51
N VAL A 27 3.30 -3.12 1.76
CA VAL A 27 2.31 -2.76 2.80
C VAL A 27 0.90 -3.17 2.39
N ALA A 28 0.49 -2.92 1.14
CA ALA A 28 -0.84 -3.23 0.64
C ALA A 28 -1.15 -4.73 0.69
N TRP A 29 -0.14 -5.57 0.44
CA TRP A 29 -0.25 -7.03 0.45
C TRP A 29 0.43 -7.68 1.67
N ALA A 30 0.52 -6.95 2.78
CA ALA A 30 1.08 -7.48 4.02
C ALA A 30 0.44 -8.84 4.39
N PRO A 31 1.25 -9.86 4.78
CA PRO A 31 0.73 -11.17 5.15
C PRO A 31 -0.33 -11.08 6.25
N GLY A 32 -1.46 -11.79 6.06
CA GLY A 32 -2.57 -11.80 7.02
C GLY A 32 -3.48 -10.57 6.98
N ALA A 33 -3.19 -9.58 6.12
CA ALA A 33 -4.07 -8.43 5.94
C ALA A 33 -5.14 -8.70 4.88
N ALA A 34 -6.32 -8.11 5.05
CA ALA A 34 -7.42 -8.23 4.09
C ALA A 34 -7.03 -7.65 2.71
N PRO A 35 -7.57 -8.18 1.59
CA PRO A 35 -7.24 -7.70 0.26
C PRO A 35 -7.39 -6.18 0.12
N PRO A 36 -6.41 -5.48 -0.47
CA PRO A 36 -6.50 -4.05 -0.69
C PRO A 36 -7.58 -3.74 -1.72
N ARG A 37 -8.44 -2.78 -1.41
CA ARG A 37 -9.51 -2.29 -2.27
C ARG A 37 -9.10 -1.03 -3.03
N GLU A 38 -8.40 -0.13 -2.35
CA GLU A 38 -7.96 1.16 -2.89
C GLU A 38 -6.74 1.64 -2.09
N ILE A 39 -5.79 2.29 -2.77
CA ILE A 39 -4.66 2.95 -2.12
C ILE A 39 -4.85 4.45 -2.29
N ARG A 40 -4.95 5.19 -1.19
CA ARG A 40 -4.97 6.64 -1.20
C ARG A 40 -3.58 7.16 -0.93
N VAL A 41 -3.16 8.14 -1.70
CA VAL A 41 -1.84 8.78 -1.56
C VAL A 41 -2.00 10.28 -1.60
N ARG A 42 -1.11 10.99 -0.91
CA ARG A 42 -1.01 12.43 -1.08
C ARG A 42 -0.53 12.80 -2.49
N PRO A 43 -0.84 14.01 -2.98
CA PRO A 43 -0.41 14.47 -4.30
C PRO A 43 1.11 14.38 -4.53
N GLU A 44 1.91 14.70 -3.51
CA GLU A 44 3.37 14.71 -3.59
C GLU A 44 3.92 13.28 -3.76
N LEU A 45 3.29 12.31 -3.09
CA LEU A 45 3.64 10.90 -3.19
C LEU A 45 3.19 10.33 -4.53
N TYR A 46 1.98 10.70 -4.99
CA TYR A 46 1.49 10.34 -6.31
C TYR A 46 2.43 10.81 -7.44
N ALA A 47 2.92 12.05 -7.38
CA ALA A 47 3.87 12.58 -8.36
C ALA A 47 5.18 11.77 -8.41
N ARG A 48 5.69 11.33 -7.24
CA ARG A 48 6.87 10.45 -7.17
C ARG A 48 6.60 9.08 -7.78
N LEU A 49 5.42 8.51 -7.55
CA LEU A 49 5.03 7.24 -8.16
C LEU A 49 4.88 7.37 -9.68
N VAL A 50 4.27 8.46 -10.19
CA VAL A 50 4.22 8.74 -11.64
C VAL A 50 5.63 8.78 -12.23
N ALA A 51 6.60 9.39 -11.53
CA ALA A 51 7.99 9.43 -11.99
C ALA A 51 8.66 8.05 -12.02
N GLN A 52 8.25 7.09 -11.18
CA GLN A 52 8.83 5.75 -11.09
C GLN A 52 8.17 4.74 -12.05
N VAL A 53 6.84 4.70 -12.08
CA VAL A 53 6.06 3.68 -12.82
C VAL A 53 5.23 4.25 -13.96
N GLY A 54 5.30 5.57 -14.19
CA GLY A 54 4.56 6.24 -15.25
C GLY A 54 3.05 6.26 -15.01
N PRO A 55 2.23 6.35 -16.07
CA PRO A 55 0.77 6.45 -15.96
C PRO A 55 0.12 5.19 -15.38
N ALA A 56 0.85 4.07 -15.28
CA ALA A 56 0.39 2.85 -14.63
C ALA A 56 0.10 3.04 -13.13
N VAL A 57 0.58 4.12 -12.51
CA VAL A 57 0.28 4.45 -11.10
C VAL A 57 -1.23 4.47 -10.80
N ALA A 58 -2.09 4.80 -11.76
CA ALA A 58 -3.54 4.79 -11.56
C ALA A 58 -4.06 3.42 -11.08
N ARG A 59 -3.34 2.34 -11.39
CA ARG A 59 -3.55 0.99 -10.86
C ARG A 59 -2.24 0.29 -10.54
N LEU A 60 -1.85 0.27 -9.28
CA LEU A 60 -0.70 -0.50 -8.80
C LEU A 60 -1.08 -1.97 -8.56
N HIS A 61 -0.56 -2.89 -9.37
CA HIS A 61 -0.89 -4.33 -9.32
C HIS A 61 -2.40 -4.60 -9.31
N GLY A 62 -3.16 -3.84 -10.10
CA GLY A 62 -4.61 -3.96 -10.20
C GLY A 62 -5.40 -3.22 -9.11
N VAL A 63 -4.73 -2.70 -8.07
CA VAL A 63 -5.35 -1.90 -7.01
C VAL A 63 -5.47 -0.44 -7.47
N PRO A 64 -6.68 0.15 -7.48
CA PRO A 64 -6.85 1.56 -7.86
C PRO A 64 -6.13 2.48 -6.87
N VAL A 65 -5.45 3.49 -7.41
CA VAL A 65 -4.77 4.53 -6.63
C VAL A 65 -5.53 5.84 -6.77
N ALA A 66 -5.95 6.41 -5.63
CA ALA A 66 -6.63 7.69 -5.55
C ALA A 66 -5.73 8.73 -4.88
N VAL A 67 -5.85 9.98 -5.31
CA VAL A 67 -5.15 11.11 -4.67
C VAL A 67 -6.06 11.70 -3.59
N ASP A 68 -5.57 11.78 -2.37
CA ASP A 68 -6.28 12.36 -1.24
C ASP A 68 -5.38 13.40 -0.52
N PRO A 69 -5.64 14.70 -0.72
CA PRO A 69 -4.83 15.76 -0.10
C PRO A 69 -5.08 15.92 1.40
N ALA A 70 -6.17 15.34 1.93
CA ALA A 70 -6.51 15.41 3.35
C ALA A 70 -5.77 14.37 4.20
N LEU A 71 -5.01 13.47 3.57
CA LEU A 71 -4.15 12.53 4.28
C LEU A 71 -3.05 13.25 5.07
N PRO A 72 -2.66 12.71 6.24
CA PRO A 72 -1.57 13.27 7.05
C PRO A 72 -0.24 13.21 6.29
N ASP A 73 0.66 14.17 6.58
CA ASP A 73 1.96 14.30 5.92
C ASP A 73 2.84 13.05 6.06
N VAL A 74 2.72 12.33 7.18
CA VAL A 74 3.41 11.06 7.43
C VAL A 74 2.38 10.03 7.91
N PRO A 75 2.24 8.86 7.24
CA PRO A 75 3.07 8.35 6.15
C PRO A 75 2.72 8.89 4.74
N GLY A 76 1.69 9.74 4.59
CA GLY A 76 1.30 10.29 3.28
C GLY A 76 0.52 9.33 2.38
N PHE A 77 0.11 8.16 2.89
CA PHE A 77 -0.74 7.20 2.20
C PHE A 77 -1.62 6.40 3.16
N GLU A 78 -2.68 5.81 2.64
CA GLU A 78 -3.57 4.89 3.36
C GLU A 78 -4.00 3.74 2.43
N VAL A 79 -4.02 2.51 2.96
CA VAL A 79 -4.52 1.33 2.24
C VAL A 79 -5.92 1.01 2.75
N LEU A 80 -6.92 1.31 1.93
CA LEU A 80 -8.29 0.89 2.19
C LEU A 80 -8.43 -0.57 1.82
N ARG A 81 -8.77 -1.39 2.81
CA ARG A 81 -9.00 -2.82 2.63
C ARG A 81 -10.48 -3.11 2.56
N VAL A 82 -10.84 -4.19 1.88
CA VAL A 82 -12.21 -4.72 2.00
C VAL A 82 -12.45 -5.00 3.47
N ARG A 83 -13.50 -4.40 4.06
CA ARG A 83 -13.88 -4.75 5.44
C ARG A 83 -14.11 -6.26 5.47
N PRO A 84 -13.55 -7.00 6.45
CA PRO A 84 -13.99 -8.36 6.65
C PRO A 84 -15.50 -8.30 6.88
N GLY A 85 -16.27 -8.88 5.96
CA GLY A 85 -17.72 -8.97 6.12
C GLY A 85 -17.99 -9.63 7.46
N ARG A 86 -18.91 -9.07 8.25
CA ARG A 86 -19.35 -9.70 9.50
C ARG A 86 -20.01 -11.04 9.15
N GLY A 87 -19.32 -12.12 9.46
CA GLY A 87 -19.76 -13.51 9.36
C GLY A 87 -18.48 -14.35 9.38
N TYR A 88 -18.18 -15.14 10.40
CA TYR A 88 -19.04 -16.07 11.15
C TYR A 88 -18.52 -16.17 12.59
N ALA A 89 -19.43 -16.28 13.56
CA ALA A 89 -19.11 -16.49 14.96
C ALA A 89 -18.17 -17.68 15.14
N ALA A 90 -17.11 -17.52 15.93
CA ALA A 90 -16.40 -18.66 16.50
C ALA A 90 -17.40 -19.35 17.43
N ALA A 91 -18.00 -20.45 16.95
CA ALA A 91 -18.73 -21.37 17.78
C ALA A 91 -17.75 -21.93 18.82
N ALA A 92 -18.15 -21.79 20.09
CA ALA A 92 -17.54 -22.43 21.24
C ALA A 92 -17.87 -23.93 21.26
#